data_AF-A0AAV0EJ83-F1
#
_entry.id   AF-A0AAV0EJ83-F1
#
_cell.length_a   1.000
_cell.length_b   1.000
_cell.length_c   1.000
_cell.angle_alpha   90.00
_cell.angle_beta   90.00
_cell.angle_gamma   90.00
#
_symmetry.space_group_name_H-M   'P 1'
#
loop_
_entity.id
_entity.type
_entity.pdbx_description
1 polymer ?
#
loop_
_entity_poly.entity_id
_entity_poly.type
_entity_poly.pdbx_seq_one_letter_code
_entity_poly.pdbx_strand_id
1 'polypeptide(L)'
;MFFVILYILKIVGTDGQQTCVGLVIRNPKTGRISVAHIIYSYIVEVGLTQMLSSIGDEESDDILDVHIIGGYNTSPQQNCRTWDGTSTFICLKTVEVLWKSNKRFNIQTMYILNDNTIYDEEGNAYPFLKGFLGQKIFEVY
;
A
#
# COMPACT_ATOMS: atom_id res chain seq x y z
N MET A 1 -2.65 -2.60 -13.82
CA MET A 1 -3.53 -1.64 -13.12
C MET A 1 -4.75 -2.41 -12.65
N PHE A 2 -4.83 -2.73 -11.36
CA PHE A 2 -6.07 -3.19 -10.74
C PHE A 2 -6.35 -2.24 -9.58
N PHE A 3 -7.34 -1.38 -9.79
CA PHE A 3 -7.94 -0.55 -8.74
C PHE A 3 -9.15 -1.31 -8.22
N VAL A 4 -9.17 -1.57 -6.92
CA VAL A 4 -10.36 -2.13 -6.27
C VAL A 4 -10.87 -1.07 -5.32
N ILE A 5 -11.69 -0.16 -5.86
CA ILE A 5 -12.48 0.78 -5.06
C ILE A 5 -13.64 -0.02 -4.48
N LEU A 6 -13.59 -0.31 -3.18
CA LEU A 6 -14.63 -1.07 -2.50
C LEU A 6 -15.46 -0.20 -1.59
N TYR A 7 -16.54 0.30 -2.17
CA TYR A 7 -17.56 1.02 -1.44
C TYR A 7 -18.54 0.07 -0.70
N ILE A 8 -18.46 -1.26 -0.87
CA ILE A 8 -19.48 -2.22 -0.38
C ILE A 8 -18.94 -3.58 0.13
N LEU A 9 -17.68 -3.98 -0.11
CA LEU A 9 -17.25 -5.32 0.29
C LEU A 9 -16.79 -5.41 1.76
N LYS A 10 -17.22 -6.50 2.43
CA LYS A 10 -16.83 -6.84 3.81
C LYS A 10 -15.34 -7.19 3.93
N ILE A 11 -14.74 -7.65 2.84
CA ILE A 11 -13.40 -8.22 2.78
C ILE A 11 -12.72 -7.74 1.50
N VAL A 12 -11.48 -7.29 1.61
CA VAL A 12 -10.60 -6.92 0.48
C VAL A 12 -9.22 -7.48 0.73
N GLY A 13 -8.56 -7.99 -0.30
CA GLY A 13 -7.22 -8.53 -0.16
C GLY A 13 -6.47 -8.58 -1.48
N THR A 14 -5.17 -8.77 -1.36
CA THR A 14 -4.27 -9.01 -2.48
C THR A 14 -3.35 -10.17 -2.11
N ASP A 15 -3.05 -10.99 -3.10
CA ASP A 15 -1.99 -12.00 -3.08
C ASP A 15 -0.93 -11.67 -4.16
N GLY A 16 0.04 -12.55 -4.34
CA GLY A 16 1.06 -12.42 -5.39
C GLY A 16 2.10 -11.33 -5.15
N GLN A 17 2.25 -10.83 -3.91
CA GLN A 17 3.23 -9.80 -3.60
C GLN A 17 4.66 -10.34 -3.63
N GLN A 18 5.25 -10.36 -4.82
CA GLN A 18 6.70 -10.46 -4.98
C GLN A 18 7.29 -9.07 -4.73
N THR A 19 7.37 -8.19 -5.72
CA THR A 19 7.94 -6.85 -5.56
C THR A 19 6.91 -5.73 -5.34
N CYS A 20 5.63 -6.02 -5.55
CA CYS A 20 4.54 -5.06 -5.40
C CYS A 20 4.25 -4.71 -3.94
N VAL A 21 3.55 -3.60 -3.75
CA VAL A 21 3.22 -3.02 -2.44
C VAL A 21 1.72 -2.82 -2.34
N GLY A 22 1.15 -3.33 -1.26
CA GLY A 22 -0.20 -3.05 -0.80
C GLY A 22 -0.31 -1.70 -0.12
N LEU A 23 -1.35 -0.94 -0.48
CA LEU A 23 -1.72 0.28 0.20
C LEU A 23 -3.20 0.25 0.58
N VAL A 24 -3.50 0.49 1.85
CA VAL A 24 -4.86 0.65 2.36
C VAL A 24 -4.97 2.02 2.99
N ILE A 25 -6.01 2.76 2.63
CA ILE A 25 -6.36 4.02 3.28
C ILE A 25 -7.78 3.91 3.79
N ARG A 26 -7.99 4.29 5.04
CA ARG A 26 -9.30 4.28 5.68
C ARG A 26 -9.59 5.65 6.28
N ASN A 27 -10.81 6.14 6.07
CA ASN A 27 -11.34 7.21 6.89
C ASN A 27 -12.06 6.57 8.10
N PRO A 28 -11.52 6.70 9.33
CA PRO A 28 -12.12 6.08 10.50
C PRO A 28 -13.48 6.70 10.85
N LYS A 29 -13.72 7.98 10.53
CA LYS A 29 -15.00 8.67 10.81
C LYS A 29 -16.12 8.18 9.91
N THR A 30 -15.86 8.04 8.61
CA THR A 30 -16.90 7.62 7.63
C THR A 30 -16.92 6.10 7.42
N GLY A 31 -15.86 5.40 7.82
CA GLY A 31 -15.68 3.97 7.58
C GLY A 31 -15.46 3.61 6.10
N ARG A 32 -15.12 4.58 5.25
CA ARG A 32 -14.71 4.34 3.85
C ARG A 32 -13.30 3.79 3.80
N ILE A 33 -13.06 2.85 2.90
CA ILE A 33 -11.77 2.17 2.71
C ILE A 33 -11.46 2.16 1.21
N SER A 34 -10.23 2.50 0.85
CA SER A 34 -9.69 2.31 -0.50
C SER A 34 -8.44 1.46 -0.42
N VAL A 35 -8.29 0.52 -1.37
CA VAL A 35 -7.18 -0.42 -1.40
C VAL A 35 -6.55 -0.44 -2.78
N ALA A 36 -5.22 -0.42 -2.81
CA ALA A 36 -4.44 -0.53 -4.02
C ALA A 36 -3.38 -1.63 -3.89
N HIS A 37 -3.17 -2.32 -5.00
CA HIS A 37 -2.03 -3.20 -5.22
C HIS A 37 -1.11 -2.52 -6.25
N ILE A 38 0.02 -1.99 -5.79
CA ILE A 38 0.90 -1.14 -6.55
C ILE A 38 2.06 -1.96 -7.12
N ILE A 39 2.17 -1.98 -8.44
CA ILE A 39 3.18 -2.78 -9.17
C ILE A 39 4.34 -1.91 -9.66
N TYR A 40 4.10 -0.62 -9.92
CA TYR A 40 5.09 0.29 -10.47
C TYR A 40 5.09 1.64 -9.75
N SER A 41 6.22 2.32 -9.68
CA SER A 41 6.35 3.58 -8.94
C SER A 41 5.70 4.76 -9.67
N TYR A 42 5.73 4.80 -11.00
CA TYR A 42 5.14 5.90 -11.78
C TYR A 42 3.61 6.02 -11.63
N ILE A 43 2.92 4.94 -11.27
CA ILE A 43 1.46 4.95 -11.06
C ILE A 43 1.06 5.42 -9.66
N VAL A 44 1.99 5.50 -8.71
CA VAL A 44 1.71 5.78 -7.30
C VAL A 44 0.98 7.12 -7.15
N GLU A 45 1.44 8.15 -7.85
CA GLU A 45 0.92 9.51 -7.69
C GLU A 45 -0.53 9.63 -8.17
N VAL A 46 -0.81 9.12 -9.38
CA VAL A 46 -2.16 9.08 -9.95
C VAL A 46 -3.06 8.18 -9.11
N GLY A 47 -2.57 7.01 -8.70
CA GLY A 47 -3.34 6.05 -7.93
C GLY A 47 -3.71 6.58 -6.53
N LEU A 48 -2.76 7.19 -5.82
CA LEU A 48 -3.00 7.75 -4.50
C LEU A 48 -3.97 8.94 -4.57
N THR A 49 -3.82 9.82 -5.57
CA THR A 49 -4.77 10.91 -5.81
C THR A 49 -6.20 10.38 -5.96
N GLN A 50 -6.38 9.34 -6.79
CA GLN A 50 -7.69 8.69 -6.97
C GLN A 50 -8.22 8.03 -5.69
N MET A 51 -7.34 7.38 -4.91
CA MET A 51 -7.73 6.79 -3.63
C MET A 51 -8.24 7.85 -2.66
N LEU A 52 -7.54 8.98 -2.54
CA LEU A 52 -7.92 10.07 -1.65
C LEU A 52 -9.26 10.71 -2.04
N SER A 53 -9.48 10.98 -3.33
CA SER A 53 -10.76 11.48 -3.84
C SER A 53 -11.94 10.54 -3.57
N SER A 54 -11.68 9.23 -3.42
CA SER A 54 -12.73 8.23 -3.13
C SER A 54 -13.11 8.10 -1.64
N ILE A 55 -12.23 8.55 -0.73
CA ILE A 55 -12.37 8.29 0.71
C ILE A 55 -12.97 9.47 1.47
N GLY A 56 -12.68 10.71 1.08
CA GLY A 56 -13.10 11.88 1.82
C GLY A 56 -13.27 13.10 0.94
N ASP A 57 -14.02 14.06 1.43
CA ASP A 57 -14.20 15.34 0.75
C ASP A 57 -12.88 16.12 0.81
N GLU A 58 -12.54 16.85 -0.25
CA GLU A 58 -11.28 17.60 -0.37
C GLU A 58 -11.07 18.58 0.78
N GLU A 59 -12.15 19.16 1.32
CA GLU A 59 -12.15 20.13 2.41
C GLU A 59 -12.15 19.51 3.82
N SER A 60 -12.26 18.19 3.95
CA SER A 60 -12.26 17.54 5.28
C SER A 60 -10.85 17.53 5.91
N ASP A 61 -10.75 17.95 7.18
CA ASP A 61 -9.56 17.79 8.05
C ASP A 61 -9.57 16.43 8.77
N ASP A 62 -10.07 15.39 8.10
CA ASP A 62 -10.10 14.05 8.64
C ASP A 62 -8.69 13.45 8.64
N ILE A 63 -8.33 12.80 9.74
CA ILE A 63 -7.10 12.00 9.84
C ILE A 63 -7.39 10.63 9.24
N LEU A 64 -6.67 10.27 8.19
CA LEU A 64 -6.83 9.01 7.47
C LEU A 64 -5.83 7.97 7.98
N ASP A 65 -6.32 6.77 8.28
CA ASP A 65 -5.50 5.63 8.64
C ASP A 65 -4.85 5.05 7.38
N VAL A 66 -3.54 4.79 7.42
CA VAL A 66 -2.78 4.22 6.31
C VAL A 66 -2.07 2.94 6.72
N HIS A 67 -2.19 1.91 5.90
CA HIS A 67 -1.44 0.66 6.01
C HIS A 67 -0.66 0.41 4.72
N ILE A 68 0.65 0.25 4.84
CA ILE A 68 1.57 -0.04 3.73
C ILE A 68 2.21 -1.39 4.02
N ILE A 69 1.99 -2.38 3.15
CA ILE A 69 2.36 -3.78 3.40
C ILE A 69 2.93 -4.35 2.11
N GLY A 70 4.04 -5.09 2.20
CA GLY A 70 4.59 -5.83 1.08
C GLY A 70 5.88 -5.23 0.54
N GLY A 71 6.29 -5.65 -0.65
CA GLY A 71 7.64 -5.44 -1.15
C GLY A 71 8.70 -6.09 -0.26
N TYR A 72 9.91 -6.25 -0.77
CA TYR A 72 11.05 -6.77 -0.03
C TYR A 72 12.34 -6.23 -0.65
N ASN A 73 13.48 -6.46 0.00
CA ASN A 73 14.76 -6.06 -0.58
C ASN A 73 15.15 -7.03 -1.70
N THR A 74 14.91 -6.61 -2.93
CA THR A 74 15.54 -7.26 -4.08
C THR A 74 17.04 -6.95 -4.06
N SER A 75 17.90 -7.97 -4.12
CA SER A 75 19.35 -7.78 -4.26
C SER A 75 19.68 -6.83 -5.41
N PRO A 76 20.66 -5.92 -5.27
CA PRO A 76 21.09 -5.01 -6.35
C PRO A 76 21.57 -5.73 -7.61
N GLN A 77 21.80 -7.05 -7.57
CA GLN A 77 22.18 -7.86 -8.75
C GLN A 77 21.01 -8.19 -9.69
N GLN A 78 19.75 -8.03 -9.26
CA GLN A 78 18.62 -8.19 -10.19
C GLN A 78 18.54 -6.96 -11.09
N ASN A 79 19.25 -7.04 -12.22
CA ASN A 79 19.19 -6.16 -13.37
C ASN A 79 17.79 -6.17 -14.03
N CYS A 80 16.74 -5.80 -13.29
CA CYS A 80 15.50 -5.38 -13.91
C CYS A 80 15.77 -4.00 -14.52
N ARG A 81 15.95 -3.96 -15.84
CA ARG A 81 16.27 -2.77 -16.66
C ARG A 81 15.18 -1.67 -16.67
N THR A 82 14.34 -1.65 -15.65
CA THR A 82 13.36 -0.62 -15.35
C THR A 82 13.32 -0.48 -13.82
N TRP A 83 13.99 0.56 -13.31
CA TRP A 83 14.03 0.89 -11.88
C TRP A 83 12.64 1.18 -11.28
N ASP A 84 11.62 1.29 -12.13
CA ASP A 84 10.24 1.63 -11.81
C ASP A 84 9.43 0.49 -11.16
N GLY A 85 9.98 -0.73 -11.08
CA GLY A 85 9.31 -1.92 -10.52
C GLY A 85 9.91 -2.46 -9.21
N THR A 86 10.94 -1.80 -8.67
CA THR A 86 11.59 -2.22 -7.43
C THR A 86 10.76 -1.79 -6.23
N SER A 87 10.61 -2.68 -5.24
CA SER A 87 9.88 -2.39 -3.99
C SER A 87 10.35 -1.10 -3.32
N THR A 88 11.65 -0.83 -3.30
CA THR A 88 12.23 0.39 -2.71
C THR A 88 11.68 1.65 -3.34
N PHE A 89 11.62 1.73 -4.68
CA PHE A 89 11.11 2.92 -5.36
C PHE A 89 9.59 3.08 -5.20
N ILE A 90 8.84 1.97 -5.21
CA ILE A 90 7.41 2.00 -4.91
C ILE A 90 7.16 2.53 -3.50
N CYS A 91 7.90 2.03 -2.50
CA CYS A 91 7.77 2.47 -1.11
C CYS A 91 8.15 3.95 -0.94
N LEU A 92 9.30 4.36 -1.49
CA LEU A 92 9.76 5.75 -1.44
C LEU A 92 8.75 6.70 -2.09
N LYS A 93 8.27 6.37 -3.30
CA LYS A 93 7.28 7.18 -4.00
C LYS A 93 5.96 7.23 -3.24
N THR A 94 5.55 6.13 -2.60
CA THR A 94 4.32 6.10 -1.77
C THR A 94 4.44 7.05 -0.59
N VAL A 95 5.54 6.98 0.17
CA VAL A 95 5.79 7.89 1.29
C VAL A 95 5.92 9.34 0.82
N GLU A 96 6.59 9.57 -0.30
CA GLU A 96 6.75 10.91 -0.90
C GLU A 96 5.40 11.55 -1.22
N VAL A 97 4.50 10.83 -1.90
CA VAL A 97 3.20 11.38 -2.29
C VAL A 97 2.28 11.56 -1.07
N LEU A 98 2.32 10.66 -0.08
CA LEU A 98 1.63 10.85 1.20
C LEU A 98 2.13 12.11 1.92
N TRP A 99 3.44 12.32 1.97
CA TRP A 99 4.06 13.50 2.58
C TRP A 99 3.70 14.82 1.88
N LYS A 100 3.59 14.81 0.55
CA LYS A 100 3.23 15.98 -0.25
C LYS A 100 1.74 16.32 -0.23
N SER A 101 0.89 15.38 0.19
CA SER A 101 -0.55 15.62 0.26
C SER A 101 -0.89 16.61 1.38
N ASN A 102 -1.94 17.41 1.17
CA ASN A 102 -2.50 18.32 2.18
C ASN A 102 -3.36 17.59 3.22
N LYS A 103 -3.58 16.28 3.08
CA LYS A 103 -4.33 15.46 4.02
C LYS A 103 -3.46 15.04 5.20
N ARG A 104 -4.13 14.73 6.31
CA ARG A 104 -3.47 14.23 7.52
C ARG A 104 -3.56 12.72 7.56
N PHE A 105 -2.44 12.07 7.83
CA PHE A 105 -2.35 10.61 7.87
C PHE A 105 -1.87 10.12 9.22
N ASN A 106 -2.44 9.00 9.65
CA ASN A 106 -1.90 8.19 10.74
C ASN A 106 -1.40 6.87 10.15
N ILE A 107 -0.10 6.61 10.26
CA ILE A 107 0.48 5.36 9.76
C ILE A 107 0.22 4.26 10.80
N GLN A 108 -0.75 3.40 10.51
CA GLN A 108 -1.16 2.31 11.39
C GLN A 108 -0.29 1.06 11.18
N THR A 109 0.17 0.83 9.96
CA THR A 109 1.02 -0.30 9.63
C THR A 109 2.00 0.10 8.54
N MET A 110 3.27 -0.19 8.78
CA MET A 110 4.34 -0.09 7.80
C MET A 110 5.15 -1.39 7.92
N TYR A 111 4.92 -2.32 6.99
CA TYR A 111 5.60 -3.61 6.97
C TYR A 111 6.10 -3.87 5.56
N ILE A 112 7.21 -3.23 5.24
CA ILE A 112 7.76 -3.12 3.88
C ILE A 112 9.27 -3.35 3.90
N LEU A 113 9.85 -3.69 2.74
CA LEU A 113 11.30 -3.80 2.56
C LEU A 113 11.95 -4.71 3.61
N ASN A 114 12.92 -4.20 4.39
CA ASN A 114 13.62 -4.94 5.46
C ASN A 114 12.65 -5.72 6.35
N ASP A 115 11.57 -5.09 6.80
CA ASP A 115 10.63 -5.71 7.73
C ASP A 115 9.90 -6.90 7.09
N ASN A 116 9.72 -6.86 5.77
CA ASN A 116 9.10 -7.92 5.00
C ASN A 116 10.09 -8.85 4.28
N THR A 117 11.40 -8.72 4.53
CA THR A 117 12.42 -9.54 3.84
C THR A 117 12.87 -10.71 4.71
N ILE A 118 12.84 -11.91 4.15
CA ILE A 118 13.50 -13.11 4.67
C ILE A 118 14.51 -13.63 3.66
N TYR A 119 15.49 -14.40 4.13
CA TYR A 119 16.51 -15.01 3.30
C TYR A 119 16.44 -16.54 3.40
N ASP A 120 16.63 -17.23 2.29
CA ASP A 120 16.80 -18.69 2.29
C ASP A 120 18.25 -19.09 2.67
N GLU A 121 18.52 -20.40 2.71
CA GLU A 121 19.84 -20.96 3.01
C GLU A 121 20.91 -20.57 1.98
N GLU A 122 20.49 -20.20 0.76
CA GLU A 122 21.36 -19.75 -0.33
C GLU A 122 21.61 -18.23 -0.30
N GLY A 123 20.94 -17.49 0.60
CA GLY A 123 21.03 -16.04 0.73
C GLY A 123 20.15 -15.26 -0.25
N ASN A 124 19.21 -15.92 -0.92
CA ASN A 124 18.22 -15.27 -1.79
C ASN A 124 17.14 -14.60 -0.94
N ALA A 125 16.78 -13.37 -1.29
CA ALA A 125 15.76 -12.61 -0.59
C ALA A 125 14.34 -12.95 -1.08
N TYR A 126 13.39 -13.05 -0.15
CA TYR A 126 11.97 -13.29 -0.42
C TYR A 126 11.07 -12.45 0.50
N PRO A 127 9.84 -12.15 0.07
CA PRO A 127 8.84 -11.52 0.94
C PRO A 127 8.28 -12.53 1.96
N PHE A 128 8.22 -12.12 3.23
CA PHE A 128 7.58 -12.87 4.31
C PHE A 128 6.06 -12.87 4.14
N LEU A 129 5.46 -11.67 4.09
CA LEU A 129 4.06 -11.46 3.74
C LEU A 129 3.91 -11.39 2.23
N LYS A 130 3.14 -12.32 1.67
CA LYS A 130 2.84 -12.42 0.23
C LYS A 130 1.46 -11.88 -0.14
N GLY A 131 0.70 -11.47 0.87
CA GLY A 131 -0.65 -10.96 0.73
C GLY A 131 -1.21 -10.51 2.07
N PHE A 132 -2.32 -9.78 2.02
CA PHE A 132 -3.06 -9.36 3.20
C PHE A 132 -4.56 -9.34 2.91
N LEU A 133 -5.33 -9.39 4.00
CA LEU A 133 -6.79 -9.31 3.98
C LEU A 133 -7.23 -8.22 4.96
N GLY A 134 -7.92 -7.21 4.47
CA GLY A 134 -8.61 -6.21 5.29
C GLY A 134 -10.09 -6.58 5.43
N GLN A 135 -10.59 -6.58 6.67
CA GLN A 135 -12.01 -6.80 6.96
C GLN A 135 -12.59 -5.56 7.63
N LYS A 136 -13.76 -5.11 7.16
CA LYS A 136 -14.55 -4.10 7.87
C LYS A 136 -15.34 -4.78 8.98
N ILE A 137 -14.94 -4.54 10.24
CA ILE A 137 -15.68 -4.98 11.42
C ILE A 137 -16.68 -3.87 11.78
N PHE A 138 -17.97 -4.20 11.82
CA PHE A 138 -18.99 -3.32 12.38
C PHE A 138 -19.13 -3.68 13.86
N GLU A 139 -18.90 -2.71 14.75
CA GLU A 139 -19.37 -2.84 16.13
C GLU A 139 -20.88 -2.61 16.11
N VAL A 140 -21.64 -3.65 16.47
CA VAL A 140 -23.09 -3.55 16.72
C VAL A 140 -23.22 -3.09 18.17
N TYR A 141 -23.55 -1.81 18.36
CA TYR A 141 -23.96 -1.26 19.65
C TYR A 141 -25.47 -1.36 19.81
#